data_AF-W4GS83-F1
#
_entry.id   AF-W4GS83-F1
#
_cell.length_a   1.000
_cell.length_b   1.000
_cell.length_c   1.000
_cell.angle_alpha   90.00
_cell.angle_beta   90.00
_cell.angle_gamma   90.00
#
_symmetry.space_group_name_H-M   'P 1'
#
loop_
_entity.id
_entity.type
_entity.pdbx_description
1 polymer ?
#
loop_
_entity_poly.entity_id
_entity_poly.type
_entity_poly.pdbx_seq_one_letter_code
_entity_poly.pdbx_strand_id
1 'polypeptide(L)' 'MLEFLRVPSKFALMTGQATKGKAMKGGQKLTKANGCRMLAEFVNRAAGISDRTWTTQDAKSRYEACVASYRRALKWSS' A
#
# COMPACT_ATOMS: atom_id res chain seq x y z
N MET A 1 -4.55 7.12 1.55
CA MET A 1 -4.33 5.68 1.27
C MET A 1 -5.17 5.18 0.11
N LEU A 2 -6.50 5.35 0.11
CA LEU A 2 -7.36 4.86 -0.98
C LEU A 2 -6.97 5.45 -2.34
N GLU A 3 -6.61 6.73 -2.41
CA GLU A 3 -6.12 7.36 -3.64
C GLU A 3 -4.82 6.75 -4.17
N PHE A 4 -3.94 6.29 -3.28
CA PHE A 4 -2.75 5.55 -3.67
C PHE A 4 -3.12 4.21 -4.33
N LEU A 5 -4.13 3.53 -3.79
CA LEU A 5 -4.62 2.24 -4.30
C LEU A 5 -5.47 2.37 -5.57
N ARG A 6 -5.97 3.57 -5.91
CA ARG A 6 -6.69 3.79 -7.19
C ARG A 6 -5.79 3.60 -8.41
N VAL A 7 -4.48 3.78 -8.27
CA VAL A 7 -3.55 3.58 -9.40
C VAL A 7 -3.29 2.07 -9.56
N PRO A 8 -3.61 1.46 -10.73
CA PRO A 8 -3.54 0.01 -10.90
C PRO A 8 -2.17 -0.60 -10.60
N SER A 9 -1.08 0.09 -10.98
CA SER A 9 0.29 -0.38 -10.71
C SER A 9 0.62 -0.38 -9.22
N LYS A 10 0.17 0.63 -8.47
CA LYS A 10 0.34 0.71 -7.01
C LYS A 10 -0.52 -0.33 -6.29
N PHE A 11 -1.74 -0.55 -6.77
CA PHE A 11 -2.62 -1.60 -6.28
C PHE A 11 -1.98 -2.99 -6.45
N ALA A 12 -1.52 -3.32 -7.66
CA ALA A 12 -0.87 -4.59 -7.95
C ALA A 12 0.37 -4.82 -7.06
N LEU A 13 1.13 -3.76 -6.75
CA LEU A 13 2.26 -3.84 -5.82
C LEU A 13 1.81 -4.18 -4.39
N MET A 14 0.74 -3.53 -3.91
CA MET A 14 0.22 -3.71 -2.55
C MET A 14 -0.46 -5.07 -2.34
N THR A 15 -1.09 -5.62 -3.39
CA THR A 15 -1.71 -6.96 -3.36
C THR A 15 -0.71 -8.09 -3.65
N GLY A 16 0.55 -7.77 -3.96
CA GLY A 16 1.54 -8.76 -4.37
C GLY A 16 1.27 -9.37 -5.75
N GLN A 17 0.32 -8.82 -6.52
CA GLN A 17 0.05 -9.24 -7.90
C GLN A 17 1.08 -8.67 -8.88
N ALA A 18 1.83 -7.65 -8.52
CA ALA A 18 2.92 -7.11 -9.34
C ALA A 18 4.04 -8.14 -9.63
N THR A 19 4.17 -9.16 -8.78
CA THR A 19 5.14 -10.25 -8.98
C THR A 19 4.61 -11.37 -9.89
N LYS A 20 3.30 -11.39 -10.22
CA LYS A 20 2.71 -12.36 -11.14
C LYS A 20 3.07 -12.13 -12.62
N GLY A 21 3.84 -11.09 -12.97
CA GLY A 21 4.19 -10.83 -14.37
C GLY A 21 5.21 -9.72 -14.68
N LYS A 22 6.35 -9.64 -13.99
CA LYS A 22 7.51 -8.78 -14.38
C LYS A 22 7.46 -7.28 -14.03
N ALA A 23 6.87 -6.86 -12.90
CA ALA A 23 7.12 -5.51 -12.41
C ALA A 23 8.55 -5.39 -11.86
N MET A 24 9.51 -5.13 -12.75
CA MET A 24 10.90 -4.84 -12.41
C MET A 24 11.17 -3.35 -12.60
N LYS A 25 11.92 -2.75 -11.67
CA LYS A 25 12.49 -1.41 -11.86
C LYS A 25 14.01 -1.56 -11.79
N GLY A 26 14.71 -1.25 -12.88
CA GLY A 26 16.16 -1.39 -12.96
C GLY A 26 16.67 -2.81 -12.70
N GLY A 27 15.96 -3.85 -13.15
CA GLY A 27 16.32 -5.25 -12.91
C GLY A 27 15.95 -5.79 -11.52
N GLN A 28 15.50 -4.94 -10.59
CA GLN A 28 15.08 -5.38 -9.27
C GLN A 28 13.57 -5.67 -9.23
N LYS A 29 13.21 -6.85 -8.69
CA LYS A 29 11.81 -7.26 -8.52
C LYS A 29 11.12 -6.33 -7.53
N LEU A 30 10.04 -5.68 -7.97
CA LEU A 30 9.26 -4.85 -7.07
C LEU A 30 8.47 -5.72 -6.09
N THR A 31 8.66 -5.48 -4.80
CA THR A 31 8.03 -6.25 -3.72
C THR A 31 6.90 -5.46 -3.06
N LYS A 32 6.06 -6.14 -2.27
CA LYS A 32 5.06 -5.51 -1.41
C LYS A 32 5.69 -4.48 -0.45
N ALA A 33 6.92 -4.73 0.01
CA ALA A 33 7.66 -3.78 0.86
C ALA A 33 7.94 -2.46 0.14
N ASN A 34 8.25 -2.49 -1.16
CA ASN A 34 8.38 -1.29 -1.98
C ASN A 34 7.05 -0.52 -2.07
N GLY A 35 5.94 -1.25 -2.21
CA GLY A 35 4.60 -0.66 -2.17
C GLY A 35 4.32 0.06 -0.85
N CYS A 36 4.66 -0.55 0.29
CA CYS A 36 4.50 0.07 1.62
C CYS A 36 5.36 1.33 1.77
N ARG A 37 6.61 1.32 1.27
CA ARG A 37 7.48 2.50 1.29
C ARG A 37 6.87 3.65 0.48
N MET A 38 6.44 3.36 -0.76
CA MET A 38 5.77 4.35 -1.63
C MET A 38 4.48 4.89 -1.02
N LEU A 39 3.73 4.05 -0.28
CA LEU A 39 2.52 4.47 0.43
C LEU A 39 2.86 5.43 1.58
N ALA A 40 3.90 5.15 2.36
CA ALA A 40 4.38 6.04 3.40
C ALA A 40 4.79 7.41 2.82
N GLU A 41 5.61 7.41 1.76
CA GLU A 41 6.03 8.62 1.05
C GLU A 41 4.82 9.42 0.51
N PHE A 42 3.85 8.74 -0.09
CA PHE A 42 2.64 9.38 -0.61
C PHE A 42 1.82 10.06 0.50
N VAL A 43 1.61 9.36 1.62
CA VAL A 43 0.85 9.91 2.75
C VAL A 43 1.60 11.05 3.42
N ASN A 44 2.90 10.92 3.64
CA ASN A 44 3.71 11.99 4.22
C ASN A 44 3.70 13.24 3.35
N ARG A 45 3.77 13.08 2.02
CA ARG A 45 3.64 14.20 1.08
C ARG A 45 2.26 14.86 1.16
N ALA A 46 1.20 14.07 1.29
CA ALA A 46 -0.17 14.60 1.42
C ALA A 46 -0.43 15.26 2.78
N ALA A 47 0.22 14.79 3.85
CA ALA A 47 0.07 15.30 5.21
C ALA A 47 0.83 16.63 5.45
N GLY A 48 1.78 17.00 4.59
CA GLY A 48 2.60 18.20 4.75
C GLY A 48 3.60 18.09 5.91
N ILE A 49 3.94 19.22 6.55
CA ILE A 49 4.76 19.23 7.77
C ILE A 49 3.87 18.75 8.93
N SER A 50 4.03 17.50 9.32
CA SER A 50 3.39 16.93 10.50
C SER A 50 4.46 16.33 11.41
N ASP A 51 4.27 16.43 12.72
CA ASP A 51 5.21 15.87 13.71
C ASP A 51 5.31 14.34 13.65
N ARG A 52 4.41 13.68 12.92
CA ARG A 52 4.35 12.22 12.83
C ARG A 52 4.28 11.73 11.38
N THR A 53 5.45 11.61 10.78
CA THR A 53 5.64 10.93 9.49
C THR A 53 5.39 9.43 9.62
N TRP A 54 4.71 8.84 8.65
CA TRP A 54 4.58 7.39 8.53
C TRP A 54 5.91 6.77 8.15
N THR A 55 6.28 5.71 8.87
CA THR A 55 7.30 4.76 8.44
C THR A 55 6.71 3.74 7.47
N THR A 56 7.58 2.97 6.80
CA THR A 56 7.16 1.81 6.00
C THR A 56 6.34 0.80 6.82
N GLN A 57 6.68 0.64 8.12
CA GLN A 57 5.95 -0.22 9.04
C GLN A 57 4.54 0.31 9.32
N ASP A 58 4.40 1.61 9.57
CA ASP A 58 3.10 2.26 9.76
C ASP A 58 2.20 2.09 8.53
N ALA A 59 2.76 2.25 7.34
CA ALA A 59 2.05 2.05 6.09
C ALA A 59 1.56 0.60 5.93
N LYS A 60 2.42 -0.38 6.27
CA LYS A 60 2.05 -1.80 6.27
C LYS A 60 0.89 -2.07 7.24
N SER A 61 1.04 -1.69 8.51
CA SER A 61 0.05 -1.95 9.56
C SER A 61 -1.30 -1.34 9.22
N ARG A 62 -1.32 -0.10 8.71
CA ARG A 62 -2.58 0.55 8.34
C ARG A 62 -3.23 -0.07 7.10
N TYR A 63 -2.44 -0.51 6.13
CA TYR A 63 -2.98 -1.23 4.98
C TYR A 63 -3.62 -2.56 5.40
N GLU A 64 -2.94 -3.32 6.27
CA GLU A 64 -3.45 -4.59 6.78
C GLU A 64 -4.73 -4.40 7.61
N ALA A 65 -4.78 -3.37 8.46
CA ALA A 65 -5.99 -2.99 9.19
C ALA A 65 -7.15 -2.63 8.24
N CYS A 66 -6.88 -1.86 7.17
CA CYS A 66 -7.89 -1.52 6.16
C CYS A 66 -8.47 -2.77 5.48
N VAL A 67 -7.60 -3.70 5.07
CA VAL A 67 -8.01 -4.99 4.46
C VAL A 67 -8.82 -5.84 5.45
N ALA A 68 -8.41 -5.89 6.72
CA ALA A 68 -9.12 -6.63 7.76
C ALA A 68 -10.53 -6.06 7.98
N SER A 69 -10.66 -4.74 8.08
CA SER A 69 -11.96 -4.05 8.22
C SER A 69 -12.86 -4.33 7.02
N TYR A 70 -12.33 -4.26 5.80
CA TYR A 70 -13.07 -4.58 4.58
C TYR A 70 -13.58 -6.03 4.57
N ARG A 71 -12.71 -7.00 4.91
CA ARG A 71 -13.11 -8.41 5.00
C ARG A 71 -14.17 -8.65 6.07
N ARG A 72 -14.09 -7.94 7.19
CA ARG A 72 -15.11 -8.01 8.24
C ARG A 72 -16.45 -7.47 7.74
N ALA A 73 -16.45 -6.33 7.05
CA ALA A 73 -17.66 -5.76 6.46
C ALA A 73 -18.31 -6.72 5.45
N LEU A 74 -17.51 -7.34 4.56
CA LEU A 74 -18.02 -8.33 3.60
C LEU A 74 -18.73 -9.51 4.28
N LYS A 75 -18.16 -10.04 5.38
CA LYS A 75 -18.77 -11.11 6.16
C LYS A 75 -20.08 -10.69 6.83
N TRP A 76 -20.21 -9.42 7.21
CA TRP A 76 -21.44 -8.89 7.83
C TRP A 76 -22.55 -8.68 6.80
N SER A 77 -22.20 -8.51 5.52
CA SER A 77 -23.14 -8.38 4.41
C SER A 77 -23.49 -9.70 3.72
N SER A 78 -22.96 -10.83 4.21
CA SER A 78 -23.18 -12.19 3.66
C SER A 78 -24.28 -12.94 4.40
#